data_AF-A0A4S3IZW1-F1
#
_entry.id   AF-A0A4S3IZW1-F1
#
_cell.length_a   1.000
_cell.length_b   1.000
_cell.length_c   1.000
_cell.angle_alpha   90.00
_cell.angle_beta   90.00
_cell.angle_gamma   90.00
#
_symmetry.space_group_name_H-M   'P 1'
#
loop_
_entity.id
_entity.type
_entity.pdbx_description
1 polymer ?
#
loop_
_entity_poly.entity_id
_entity_poly.type
_entity_poly.pdbx_seq_one_letter_code
_entity_poly.pdbx_strand_id
1 'polypeptide(L)'
;MPPTAPPSNLVIYWDTPPNPSLPRLDDESKESKDPTRLLSVGGSTTVSLSGTFTEEMPLHSTLTRHFMADIDTTHTDIILILCSFVSGLVDGLSFNAWGSFSSMQTGNTVFIALGVSGQPEYPAYLWAKSLISLTTFIISNILFIHVSRILRPRRRSTFILSFGIQTAAIFVAAILVQLKVVSPRPEDPRSPIEWMQILPISLLAFQAGGQICASRILAIDEIPTVVLTTLLCDLLVDPKLFSRGWRSNPRRNRRVGAFLALFSGAMTAGGLTKVTEMAASLWLAMGLKFIITVGWMVWRSDQTKKQDVEG
;
A
#
# COMPACT_ATOMS: atom_id res chain seq x y z
N MET A 1 46.46 -34.24 -16.59
CA MET A 1 46.85 -32.83 -16.76
C MET A 1 45.61 -31.97 -16.61
N PRO A 2 45.41 -31.28 -15.47
CA PRO A 2 44.34 -30.32 -15.30
C PRO A 2 44.80 -28.93 -15.77
N PRO A 3 44.00 -28.14 -16.50
CA PRO A 3 44.31 -26.73 -16.69
C PRO A 3 43.81 -25.91 -15.50
N THR A 4 44.77 -25.19 -14.95
CA THR A 4 44.80 -24.25 -13.84
C THR A 4 43.85 -23.07 -13.97
N ALA A 5 43.22 -22.69 -12.86
CA ALA A 5 42.49 -21.42 -12.69
C ALA A 5 43.45 -20.22 -12.64
N PRO A 6 43.07 -19.04 -13.13
CA PRO A 6 43.74 -17.78 -12.81
C PRO A 6 43.06 -17.07 -11.61
N PRO A 7 43.82 -16.39 -10.73
CA PRO A 7 43.28 -15.64 -9.60
C PRO A 7 43.14 -14.15 -9.94
N SER A 8 42.03 -13.53 -9.56
CA SER A 8 41.98 -12.06 -9.38
C SER A 8 40.76 -11.65 -8.55
N ASN A 9 40.98 -11.59 -7.24
CA ASN A 9 40.15 -10.82 -6.32
C ASN A 9 40.30 -9.33 -6.67
N LEU A 10 39.30 -8.74 -7.34
CA LEU A 10 39.15 -7.29 -7.41
C LEU A 10 38.08 -6.87 -6.39
N VAL A 11 38.54 -6.53 -5.19
CA VAL A 11 37.73 -5.87 -4.17
C VAL A 11 37.63 -4.40 -4.58
N ILE A 12 36.43 -3.96 -4.98
CA ILE A 12 36.17 -2.55 -5.28
C ILE A 12 36.01 -1.80 -3.96
N TYR A 13 36.99 -0.96 -3.64
CA TYR A 13 36.98 -0.04 -2.50
C TYR A 13 36.22 1.23 -2.89
N TRP A 14 35.17 1.58 -2.15
CA TRP A 14 34.49 2.87 -2.31
C TRP A 14 35.20 3.90 -1.42
N ASP A 15 36.00 4.78 -2.01
CA ASP A 15 36.59 5.93 -1.33
C ASP A 15 35.51 6.99 -1.05
N THR A 16 35.21 7.22 0.24
CA THR A 16 34.45 8.37 0.73
C THR A 16 35.37 9.58 0.94
N PRO A 17 35.10 10.76 0.36
CA PRO A 17 35.84 11.97 0.68
C PRO A 17 35.44 12.56 2.05
N PRO A 18 36.36 13.23 2.76
CA PRO A 18 36.19 13.62 4.16
C PRO A 18 35.35 14.88 4.36
N ASN A 19 34.65 14.90 5.49
CA ASN A 19 33.84 15.99 6.04
C ASN A 19 34.75 17.14 6.55
N PRO A 20 34.58 18.40 6.11
CA PRO A 20 35.30 19.52 6.71
C PRO A 20 34.55 20.10 7.92
N SER A 21 35.24 20.08 9.06
CA SER A 21 34.90 20.62 10.37
C SER A 21 34.67 22.14 10.41
N LEU A 22 33.77 22.56 11.32
CA LEU A 22 33.50 23.94 11.76
C LEU A 22 34.76 24.76 12.09
N PRO A 23 34.65 26.11 12.02
CA PRO A 23 35.31 27.00 12.95
C PRO A 23 34.32 27.66 13.94
N ARG A 24 34.66 27.58 15.23
CA ARG A 24 34.19 28.50 16.29
C ARG A 24 34.87 29.86 16.08
N LEU A 25 34.12 30.95 16.29
CA LEU A 25 34.67 32.28 16.54
C LEU A 25 33.94 32.89 17.74
N ASP A 26 34.75 33.46 18.61
CA ASP A 26 34.45 33.94 19.95
C ASP A 26 33.76 35.31 19.97
N ASP A 27 33.09 35.54 21.10
CA ASP A 27 32.84 36.80 21.83
C ASP A 27 33.25 38.13 21.17
N GLU A 28 32.29 39.04 21.00
CA GLU A 28 32.53 40.47 21.28
C GLU A 28 31.22 41.20 21.62
N SER A 29 31.16 41.64 22.87
CA SER A 29 30.23 42.59 23.46
C SER A 29 30.23 43.96 22.77
N LYS A 30 29.06 44.58 22.59
CA LYS A 30 28.92 46.05 22.65
C LYS A 30 27.49 46.51 22.96
N GLU A 31 27.41 47.04 24.18
CA GLU A 31 26.37 47.86 24.79
C GLU A 31 26.24 49.23 24.09
N SER A 32 25.02 49.78 23.95
CA SER A 32 24.74 51.24 24.06
C SER A 32 23.28 51.63 23.73
N LYS A 33 22.57 52.05 24.78
CA LYS A 33 21.66 53.22 24.89
C LYS A 33 20.34 53.31 24.09
N ASP A 34 19.27 53.12 24.85
CA ASP A 34 17.99 53.84 24.87
C ASP A 34 18.16 55.40 24.80
N PRO A 35 17.15 56.25 24.46
CA PRO A 35 15.84 56.25 25.15
C PRO A 35 14.59 56.78 24.40
N THR A 36 13.46 56.71 25.12
CA THR A 36 12.32 57.67 25.19
C THR A 36 11.02 57.36 24.43
N ARG A 37 10.00 56.87 25.15
CA ARG A 37 8.74 57.57 25.53
C ARG A 37 7.75 56.54 26.10
N LEU A 38 7.62 56.47 27.41
CA LEU A 38 6.62 57.17 28.25
C LEU A 38 5.25 56.45 28.32
N LEU A 39 5.07 55.81 29.47
CA LEU A 39 3.87 55.57 30.28
C LEU A 39 2.48 55.64 29.62
N SER A 40 1.72 54.56 29.79
CA SER A 40 0.35 54.71 30.30
C SER A 40 0.08 53.64 31.37
N VAL A 41 -0.18 54.15 32.58
CA VAL A 41 -0.65 53.43 33.75
C VAL A 41 -2.11 53.07 33.52
N GLY A 42 -2.44 51.80 33.68
CA GLY A 42 -3.82 51.31 33.66
C GLY A 42 -3.87 50.00 34.40
N GLY A 43 -3.97 50.06 35.72
CA GLY A 43 -4.29 48.90 36.55
C GLY A 43 -5.63 48.33 36.09
N SER A 44 -5.61 47.10 35.58
CA SER A 44 -6.80 46.30 35.43
C SER A 44 -6.49 44.92 35.99
N THR A 45 -6.99 44.70 37.20
CA THR A 45 -7.16 43.38 37.79
C THR A 45 -8.10 42.57 36.90
N THR A 46 -7.56 41.82 35.95
CA THR A 46 -8.30 40.74 35.31
C THR A 46 -8.29 39.56 36.27
N VAL A 47 -9.41 39.46 36.99
CA VAL A 47 -9.79 38.29 37.77
C VAL A 47 -9.61 37.05 36.91
N SER A 48 -8.75 36.13 37.38
CA SER A 48 -8.63 34.79 36.83
C SER A 48 -9.98 34.09 37.04
N LEU A 49 -10.83 34.12 36.01
CA LEU A 49 -12.01 33.27 35.99
C LEU A 49 -11.55 31.91 35.49
N SER A 50 -11.28 31.02 36.45
CA SER A 50 -11.28 29.58 36.24
C SER A 50 -12.70 29.17 35.84
N GLY A 51 -13.05 29.48 34.59
CA GLY A 51 -14.20 28.94 33.91
C GLY A 51 -13.72 27.69 33.21
N THR A 52 -14.09 26.53 33.74
CA THR A 52 -14.08 25.27 33.02
C THR A 52 -15.04 25.42 31.83
N PHE A 53 -14.59 26.12 30.78
CA PHE A 53 -15.18 25.98 29.46
C PHE A 53 -14.74 24.59 28.99
N THR A 54 -15.56 23.59 29.27
CA THR A 54 -15.79 22.55 28.26
C THR A 54 -16.28 23.28 27.03
N GLU A 55 -15.35 23.81 26.23
CA GLU A 55 -15.61 24.12 24.83
C GLU A 55 -16.09 22.80 24.24
N GLU A 56 -17.41 22.67 24.08
CA GLU A 56 -17.96 21.72 23.14
C GLU A 56 -17.43 22.14 21.76
N MET A 57 -16.22 21.68 21.44
CA MET A 57 -15.72 21.73 20.07
C MET A 57 -16.84 21.13 19.21
N PRO A 58 -17.41 21.89 18.24
CA PRO A 58 -18.52 21.38 17.44
C PRO A 58 -18.08 20.03 16.87
N LEU A 59 -18.90 18.99 17.00
CA LEU A 59 -18.55 17.61 16.59
C LEU A 59 -17.83 17.57 15.23
N HIS A 60 -18.22 18.47 14.31
CA HIS A 60 -17.60 18.67 13.01
C HIS A 60 -16.12 19.09 13.05
N SER A 61 -15.69 19.97 13.97
CA SER A 61 -14.28 20.36 14.14
C SER A 61 -13.43 19.23 14.72
N THR A 62 -14.02 18.42 15.61
CA THR A 62 -13.35 17.25 16.19
C THR A 62 -13.23 16.11 15.17
N LEU A 63 -14.27 15.87 14.37
CA LEU A 63 -14.27 14.93 13.25
C LEU A 63 -13.28 15.35 12.16
N THR A 64 -13.32 16.61 11.72
CA THR A 64 -12.37 17.11 10.70
C THR A 64 -10.94 17.04 11.19
N ARG A 65 -10.67 17.37 12.46
CA ARG A 65 -9.34 17.21 13.07
C ARG A 65 -8.90 15.75 13.13
N HIS A 66 -9.80 14.82 13.43
CA HIS A 66 -9.54 13.37 13.45
C HIS A 66 -9.23 12.80 12.06
N PHE A 67 -9.94 13.25 11.02
CA PHE A 67 -9.70 12.83 9.63
C PHE A 67 -8.46 13.48 9.00
N MET A 68 -8.08 14.66 9.47
CA MET A 68 -6.88 15.38 9.01
C MET A 68 -5.60 14.98 9.76
N ALA A 69 -5.72 14.18 10.82
CA ALA A 69 -4.58 13.67 11.57
C ALA A 69 -3.76 12.67 10.74
N ASP A 70 -2.45 12.64 11.01
CA ASP A 70 -1.55 11.65 10.44
C ASP A 70 -1.73 10.31 11.16
N ILE A 71 -1.58 9.22 10.41
CA ILE A 71 -1.73 7.85 10.91
C ILE A 71 -0.48 7.41 11.66
N ASP A 72 -0.67 6.77 12.82
CA ASP A 72 0.39 6.01 13.49
C ASP A 72 0.73 4.76 12.66
N THR A 73 2.01 4.56 12.35
CA THR A 73 2.51 3.43 11.54
C THR A 73 2.67 2.15 12.36
N THR A 74 2.52 2.22 13.69
CA THR A 74 2.62 1.09 14.61
C THR A 74 1.51 0.07 14.32
N HIS A 75 1.87 -1.18 14.03
CA HIS A 75 0.96 -2.31 13.68
C HIS A 75 0.26 -2.26 12.31
N THR A 76 0.64 -1.33 11.44
CA THR A 76 0.11 -1.28 10.07
C THR A 76 0.54 -2.49 9.21
N ASP A 77 1.54 -3.24 9.65
CA ASP A 77 1.97 -4.50 9.03
C ASP A 77 0.85 -5.55 8.98
N ILE A 78 -0.03 -5.62 9.98
CA ILE A 78 -1.20 -6.51 9.96
C ILE A 78 -2.14 -6.18 8.80
N ILE A 79 -2.36 -4.88 8.54
CA ILE A 79 -3.21 -4.41 7.43
C ILE A 79 -2.59 -4.81 6.09
N LEU A 80 -1.26 -4.69 5.95
CA LEU A 80 -0.56 -5.07 4.72
C LEU A 80 -0.53 -6.59 4.50
N ILE A 81 -0.43 -7.39 5.57
CA ILE A 81 -0.57 -8.85 5.49
C ILE A 81 -1.99 -9.22 5.04
N LEU A 82 -3.02 -8.59 5.60
CA LEU A 82 -4.40 -8.79 5.18
C LEU A 82 -4.64 -8.36 3.72
N CYS A 83 -4.02 -7.26 3.29
CA CYS A 83 -4.00 -6.84 1.90
C CYS A 83 -3.33 -7.87 0.99
N SER A 84 -2.26 -8.52 1.45
CA SER A 84 -1.58 -9.59 0.71
C SER A 84 -2.48 -10.81 0.54
N PHE A 85 -3.27 -11.16 1.56
CA PHE A 85 -4.32 -12.18 1.45
C PHE A 85 -5.38 -11.80 0.40
N VAL A 86 -5.89 -10.57 0.46
CA VAL A 86 -6.88 -10.08 -0.53
C VAL A 86 -6.30 -10.10 -1.94
N SER A 87 -5.04 -9.70 -2.13
CA SER A 87 -4.36 -9.79 -3.41
C SER A 87 -4.28 -11.22 -3.94
N GLY A 88 -3.89 -12.18 -3.10
CA GLY A 88 -3.89 -13.59 -3.49
C GLY A 88 -5.29 -14.10 -3.86
N LEU A 89 -6.30 -13.70 -3.10
CA LEU A 89 -7.70 -14.06 -3.36
C LEU A 89 -8.20 -13.50 -4.69
N VAL A 90 -7.96 -12.22 -4.96
CA VAL A 90 -8.36 -11.53 -6.20
C VAL A 90 -7.60 -12.08 -7.40
N ASP A 91 -6.28 -12.24 -7.32
CA ASP A 91 -5.48 -12.73 -8.44
C ASP A 91 -5.73 -14.20 -8.75
N GLY A 92 -5.87 -15.04 -7.71
CA GLY A 92 -6.25 -16.45 -7.89
C GLY A 92 -7.60 -16.58 -8.58
N LEU A 93 -8.56 -15.73 -8.23
CA LEU A 93 -9.86 -15.68 -8.89
C LEU A 93 -9.74 -15.19 -10.34
N SER A 94 -9.13 -14.03 -10.56
CA SER A 94 -9.03 -13.40 -11.88
C SER A 94 -8.29 -14.28 -12.88
N PHE A 95 -7.23 -14.96 -12.44
CA PHE A 95 -6.50 -15.89 -13.29
C PHE A 95 -7.33 -17.13 -13.61
N ASN A 96 -7.99 -17.73 -12.62
CA ASN A 96 -8.82 -18.92 -12.82
C ASN A 96 -10.08 -18.64 -13.68
N ALA A 97 -10.64 -17.43 -13.56
CA ALA A 97 -11.85 -17.01 -14.27
C ALA A 97 -11.56 -16.52 -15.69
N TRP A 98 -10.56 -15.66 -15.83
CA TRP A 98 -10.36 -14.84 -17.04
C TRP A 98 -8.95 -14.95 -17.64
N GLY A 99 -8.10 -15.80 -17.08
CA GLY A 99 -6.73 -16.05 -17.57
C GLY A 99 -5.76 -14.89 -17.40
N SER A 100 -6.15 -13.81 -16.72
CA SER A 100 -5.34 -12.61 -16.53
C SER A 100 -5.20 -12.27 -15.04
N PHE A 101 -4.03 -11.78 -14.65
CA PHE A 101 -3.80 -11.35 -13.28
C PHE A 101 -4.26 -9.89 -13.10
N SER A 102 -4.92 -9.59 -11.99
CA SER A 102 -5.31 -8.21 -11.68
C SER A 102 -4.14 -7.42 -11.09
N SER A 103 -3.27 -8.07 -10.32
CA SER A 103 -2.16 -7.41 -9.62
C SER A 103 -0.77 -7.88 -10.07
N MET A 104 -0.59 -9.16 -10.43
CA MET A 104 0.70 -9.68 -10.94
C MET A 104 1.06 -9.21 -12.36
N GLN A 105 1.67 -8.02 -12.46
CA GLN A 105 2.01 -7.42 -13.75
C GLN A 105 3.12 -8.14 -14.52
N THR A 106 4.02 -8.87 -13.84
CA THR A 106 5.07 -9.65 -14.52
C THR A 106 4.49 -10.66 -15.51
N GLY A 107 3.44 -11.40 -15.11
CA GLY A 107 2.76 -12.35 -16.00
C GLY A 107 2.04 -11.64 -17.14
N ASN A 108 1.33 -10.55 -16.85
CA ASN A 108 0.63 -9.77 -17.87
C ASN A 108 1.59 -9.20 -18.93
N THR A 109 2.76 -8.72 -18.53
CA THR A 109 3.80 -8.25 -19.47
C THR A 109 4.27 -9.37 -20.40
N VAL A 110 4.46 -10.58 -19.86
CA VAL A 110 4.84 -11.75 -20.67
C VAL A 110 3.73 -12.12 -21.66
N PHE A 111 2.46 -12.12 -21.24
CA PHE A 111 1.33 -12.41 -22.15
C PHE A 111 1.21 -11.38 -23.29
N ILE A 112 1.47 -10.11 -23.01
CA ILE A 112 1.52 -9.05 -24.04
C ILE A 112 2.65 -9.33 -25.03
N ALA A 113 3.85 -9.66 -24.53
CA ALA A 113 5.01 -9.95 -25.38
C ALA A 113 4.80 -11.19 -26.25
N LEU A 114 4.24 -12.27 -25.68
CA LEU A 114 3.91 -13.48 -26.43
C LEU A 114 2.82 -13.23 -27.49
N GLY A 115 1.90 -12.32 -27.24
CA GLY A 115 0.89 -11.87 -28.19
C GLY A 115 1.47 -11.34 -29.50
N VAL A 116 2.67 -10.74 -29.49
CA VAL A 116 3.37 -10.27 -30.70
C VAL A 116 3.75 -11.44 -31.62
N SER A 117 4.05 -12.60 -31.04
CA SER A 117 4.34 -13.83 -31.77
C SER A 117 3.11 -14.70 -32.05
N GLY A 118 1.91 -14.23 -31.67
CA GLY A 118 0.67 -15.00 -31.78
C GLY A 118 0.60 -16.20 -30.82
N GLN A 119 1.34 -16.17 -29.71
CA GLN A 119 1.37 -17.24 -28.71
C GLN A 119 0.73 -16.80 -27.39
N PRO A 120 0.06 -17.71 -26.67
CA PRO A 120 -0.35 -19.05 -27.09
C PRO A 120 -1.49 -18.99 -28.14
N GLU A 121 -1.59 -19.99 -29.02
CA GLU A 121 -2.64 -20.09 -30.05
C GLU A 121 -4.06 -20.08 -29.43
N TYR A 122 -4.18 -20.66 -28.24
CA TYR A 122 -5.37 -20.56 -27.40
C TYR A 122 -4.96 -20.35 -25.94
N PRO A 123 -5.67 -19.50 -25.19
CA PRO A 123 -6.68 -18.52 -25.62
C PRO A 123 -6.06 -17.33 -26.40
N ALA A 124 -6.57 -17.06 -27.61
CA ALA A 124 -6.00 -16.11 -28.58
C ALA A 124 -5.91 -14.64 -28.12
N TYR A 125 -6.58 -14.27 -27.03
CA TYR A 125 -6.76 -12.87 -26.60
C TYR A 125 -6.29 -12.56 -25.17
N LEU A 126 -5.53 -13.48 -24.56
CA LEU A 126 -4.87 -13.25 -23.27
C LEU A 126 -4.04 -11.98 -23.24
N TRP A 127 -3.34 -11.69 -24.35
CA TRP A 127 -2.51 -10.50 -24.50
C TRP A 127 -3.31 -9.20 -24.37
N ALA A 128 -4.54 -9.16 -24.90
CA ALA A 128 -5.40 -7.98 -24.85
C ALA A 128 -5.95 -7.74 -23.43
N LYS A 129 -6.43 -8.79 -22.76
CA LYS A 129 -6.84 -8.71 -21.34
C LYS A 129 -5.69 -8.27 -20.44
N SER A 130 -4.49 -8.79 -20.70
CA SER A 130 -3.27 -8.44 -19.99
C SER A 130 -2.85 -6.99 -20.24
N LEU A 131 -2.96 -6.51 -21.48
CA LEU A 131 -2.67 -5.12 -21.84
C LEU A 131 -3.60 -4.14 -21.12
N ILE A 132 -4.89 -4.44 -21.07
CA ILE A 132 -5.88 -3.60 -20.38
C ILE A 132 -5.64 -3.62 -18.87
N SER A 133 -5.35 -4.79 -18.29
CA SER A 133 -4.97 -4.90 -16.88
C SER A 133 -3.73 -4.06 -16.56
N LEU A 134 -2.66 -4.19 -17.35
CA LEU A 134 -1.41 -3.47 -17.16
C LEU A 134 -1.57 -1.95 -17.32
N THR A 135 -2.24 -1.50 -18.37
CA THR A 135 -2.47 -0.07 -18.61
C THR A 135 -3.33 0.55 -17.51
N THR A 136 -4.42 -0.12 -17.11
CA THR A 136 -5.28 0.33 -16.01
C THR A 136 -4.51 0.37 -14.69
N PHE A 137 -3.66 -0.63 -14.43
CA PHE A 137 -2.81 -0.66 -13.26
C PHE A 137 -1.81 0.50 -13.25
N ILE A 138 -1.15 0.81 -14.38
CA ILE A 138 -0.23 1.96 -14.50
C ILE A 138 -0.98 3.28 -14.25
N ILE A 139 -2.12 3.48 -14.92
CA ILE A 139 -2.95 4.69 -14.76
C ILE A 139 -3.40 4.84 -13.30
N SER A 140 -3.87 3.76 -12.68
CA SER A 140 -4.29 3.80 -11.28
C SER A 140 -3.15 4.19 -10.35
N ASN A 141 -1.93 3.66 -10.53
CA ASN A 141 -0.77 4.06 -9.73
C ASN A 141 -0.49 5.57 -9.87
N ILE A 142 -0.51 6.10 -11.08
CA ILE A 142 -0.31 7.53 -11.33
C ILE A 142 -1.38 8.36 -10.60
N LEU A 143 -2.66 7.96 -10.71
CA LEU A 143 -3.78 8.64 -10.06
C LEU A 143 -3.68 8.59 -8.53
N PHE A 144 -3.44 7.43 -7.94
CA PHE A 144 -3.31 7.28 -6.48
C PHE A 144 -2.10 8.05 -5.93
N ILE A 145 -0.97 8.06 -6.65
CA ILE A 145 0.20 8.87 -6.28
C ILE A 145 -0.13 10.37 -6.36
N HIS A 146 -0.80 10.82 -7.42
CA HIS A 146 -1.16 12.22 -7.58
C HIS A 146 -2.15 12.69 -6.50
N VAL A 147 -3.22 11.93 -6.28
CA VAL A 147 -4.24 12.21 -5.26
C VAL A 147 -3.63 12.20 -3.85
N SER A 148 -2.77 11.23 -3.54
CA SER A 148 -2.10 11.17 -2.23
C SER A 148 -1.15 12.33 -1.99
N ARG A 149 -0.47 12.85 -3.04
CA ARG A 149 0.34 14.07 -2.93
C ARG A 149 -0.51 15.31 -2.64
N ILE A 150 -1.65 15.46 -3.31
CA ILE A 150 -2.58 16.57 -3.08
C ILE A 150 -3.16 16.53 -1.67
N LEU A 151 -3.62 15.35 -1.22
CA LEU A 151 -4.30 15.19 0.08
C LEU A 151 -3.37 15.06 1.28
N ARG A 152 -2.05 15.15 1.06
CA ARG A 152 -0.95 14.71 1.96
C ARG A 152 -0.90 13.17 2.12
N PRO A 153 0.26 12.54 1.84
CA PRO A 153 0.35 11.08 1.81
C PRO A 153 0.03 10.37 3.13
N ARG A 154 0.37 10.97 4.28
CA ARG A 154 0.20 10.32 5.60
C ARG A 154 -1.12 10.63 6.31
N ARG A 155 -1.96 11.48 5.73
CA ARG A 155 -3.25 11.81 6.34
C ARG A 155 -4.19 10.62 6.32
N ARG A 156 -4.93 10.46 7.42
CA ARG A 156 -5.95 9.44 7.58
C ARG A 156 -7.01 9.47 6.47
N SER A 157 -7.49 10.66 6.11
CA SER A 157 -8.46 10.85 5.03
C SER A 157 -7.96 10.28 3.69
N THR A 158 -6.66 10.38 3.39
CA THR A 158 -6.05 9.83 2.18
C THR A 158 -6.15 8.31 2.13
N PHE A 159 -5.89 7.64 3.26
CA PHE A 159 -6.01 6.17 3.35
C PHE A 159 -7.47 5.71 3.30
N ILE A 160 -8.38 6.40 4.00
CA ILE A 160 -9.82 6.09 3.96
C ILE A 160 -10.36 6.25 2.55
N LEU A 161 -10.03 7.36 1.87
CA LEU A 161 -10.44 7.58 0.48
C LEU A 161 -9.83 6.53 -0.45
N SER A 162 -8.54 6.24 -0.30
CA SER A 162 -7.85 5.28 -1.16
C SER A 162 -8.44 3.86 -1.01
N PHE A 163 -8.54 3.37 0.22
CA PHE A 163 -9.15 2.06 0.49
C PHE A 163 -10.66 2.06 0.20
N GLY A 164 -11.36 3.17 0.38
CA GLY A 164 -12.77 3.30 0.02
C GLY A 164 -13.01 3.13 -1.49
N ILE A 165 -12.20 3.78 -2.32
CA ILE A 165 -12.24 3.62 -3.78
C ILE A 165 -11.88 2.18 -4.17
N GLN A 166 -10.87 1.58 -3.54
CA GLN A 166 -10.50 0.18 -3.77
C GLN A 166 -11.66 -0.78 -3.43
N THR A 167 -12.28 -0.60 -2.27
CA THR A 167 -13.45 -1.39 -1.84
C THR A 167 -14.62 -1.23 -2.80
N ALA A 168 -14.91 0.02 -3.24
CA ALA A 168 -15.95 0.29 -4.21
C ALA A 168 -15.70 -0.40 -5.56
N ALA A 169 -14.46 -0.41 -6.04
CA ALA A 169 -14.10 -1.11 -7.27
C ALA A 169 -14.33 -2.63 -7.18
N ILE A 170 -13.95 -3.26 -6.06
CA ILE A 170 -14.21 -4.70 -5.84
C ILE A 170 -15.71 -4.95 -5.68
N PHE A 171 -16.44 -4.06 -5.01
CA PHE A 171 -17.89 -4.16 -4.86
C PHE A 171 -18.62 -4.13 -6.21
N VAL A 172 -18.26 -3.18 -7.09
CA VAL A 172 -18.83 -3.11 -8.44
C VAL A 172 -18.47 -4.38 -9.24
N ALA A 173 -17.22 -4.85 -9.14
CA ALA A 173 -16.82 -6.11 -9.78
C ALA A 173 -17.64 -7.31 -9.25
N ALA A 174 -17.88 -7.39 -7.94
CA ALA A 174 -18.68 -8.44 -7.32
C ALA A 174 -20.13 -8.42 -7.82
N ILE A 175 -20.74 -7.23 -7.94
CA ILE A 175 -22.08 -7.06 -8.48
C ILE A 175 -22.15 -7.50 -9.95
N LEU A 176 -21.18 -7.10 -10.79
CA LEU A 176 -21.16 -7.48 -12.20
C LEU A 176 -21.12 -9.00 -12.39
N VAL A 177 -20.34 -9.70 -11.55
CA VAL A 177 -20.29 -11.17 -11.55
C VAL A 177 -21.58 -11.78 -10.98
N GLN A 178 -22.11 -11.23 -9.88
CA GLN A 178 -23.32 -11.75 -9.21
C GLN A 178 -24.58 -11.62 -10.09
N LEU A 179 -24.72 -10.51 -10.81
CA LEU A 179 -25.83 -10.26 -11.73
C LEU A 179 -25.72 -11.06 -13.04
N LYS A 180 -24.67 -11.89 -13.18
CA LYS A 180 -24.38 -12.68 -14.38
C LYS A 180 -24.25 -11.82 -15.64
N VAL A 181 -23.92 -10.55 -15.46
CA VAL A 181 -23.53 -9.63 -16.55
C VAL A 181 -22.21 -10.14 -17.15
N VAL A 182 -21.35 -10.73 -16.32
CA VAL A 182 -20.15 -11.44 -16.74
C VAL A 182 -20.33 -12.92 -16.42
N SER A 183 -19.99 -13.81 -17.35
CA SER A 183 -20.09 -15.25 -17.08
C SER A 183 -19.15 -15.63 -15.93
N PRO A 184 -19.65 -16.29 -14.88
CA PRO A 184 -18.83 -16.70 -13.72
C PRO A 184 -18.10 -18.03 -13.99
N ARG A 185 -18.04 -18.48 -15.24
CA ARG A 185 -17.42 -19.75 -15.62
C ARG A 185 -16.01 -19.51 -16.12
N PRO A 186 -15.05 -20.41 -15.80
CA PRO A 186 -13.74 -20.39 -16.44
C PRO A 186 -13.92 -20.35 -17.96
N GLU A 187 -13.26 -19.40 -18.61
CA GLU A 187 -13.38 -19.20 -20.05
C GLU A 187 -12.96 -20.48 -20.80
N ASP A 188 -13.81 -20.95 -21.72
CA ASP A 188 -13.41 -21.99 -22.66
C ASP A 188 -12.33 -21.38 -23.59
N PRO A 189 -11.13 -21.96 -23.70
CA PRO A 189 -10.05 -21.37 -24.49
C PRO A 189 -10.39 -21.15 -25.97
N ARG A 190 -11.46 -21.79 -26.46
CA ARG A 190 -11.96 -21.76 -27.83
C ARG A 190 -13.16 -20.82 -28.03
N SER A 191 -13.76 -20.27 -26.97
CA SER A 191 -14.88 -19.34 -27.10
C SER A 191 -14.43 -17.93 -27.51
N PRO A 192 -15.23 -17.18 -28.28
CA PRO A 192 -14.95 -15.79 -28.59
C PRO A 192 -14.91 -14.92 -27.32
N ILE A 193 -14.16 -13.81 -27.37
CA ILE A 193 -13.94 -12.93 -26.21
C ILE A 193 -15.28 -12.41 -25.68
N GLU A 194 -15.53 -12.66 -24.41
CA GLU A 194 -16.53 -11.89 -23.67
C GLU A 194 -15.92 -10.56 -23.23
N TRP A 195 -16.05 -9.52 -24.06
CA TRP A 195 -15.54 -8.18 -23.76
C TRP A 195 -16.06 -7.61 -22.42
N MET A 196 -17.18 -8.14 -21.92
CA MET A 196 -17.74 -7.78 -20.62
C MET A 196 -16.82 -8.18 -19.44
N GLN A 197 -15.95 -9.18 -19.60
CA GLN A 197 -14.96 -9.59 -18.60
C GLN A 197 -13.87 -8.54 -18.37
N ILE A 198 -13.67 -7.61 -19.30
CA ILE A 198 -12.68 -6.54 -19.16
C ILE A 198 -13.06 -5.55 -18.05
N LEU A 199 -14.36 -5.37 -17.78
CA LEU A 199 -14.83 -4.49 -16.73
C LEU A 199 -14.33 -4.92 -15.34
N PRO A 200 -14.61 -6.15 -14.85
CA PRO A 200 -14.10 -6.58 -13.56
C PRO A 200 -12.56 -6.65 -13.54
N ILE A 201 -11.90 -7.07 -14.62
CA ILE A 201 -10.42 -7.07 -14.69
C ILE A 201 -9.87 -5.66 -14.48
N SER A 202 -10.41 -4.65 -15.18
CA SER A 202 -10.00 -3.26 -15.05
C SER A 202 -10.23 -2.73 -13.63
N LEU A 203 -11.39 -3.01 -13.03
CA LEU A 203 -11.71 -2.59 -11.66
C LEU A 203 -10.75 -3.21 -10.63
N LEU A 204 -10.44 -4.50 -10.79
CA LEU A 204 -9.55 -5.24 -9.89
C LEU A 204 -8.08 -4.86 -10.10
N ALA A 205 -7.68 -4.51 -11.32
CA ALA A 205 -6.36 -3.95 -11.61
C ALA A 205 -6.21 -2.53 -11.06
N PHE A 206 -7.27 -1.72 -11.17
CA PHE A 206 -7.31 -0.37 -10.62
C PHE A 206 -7.15 -0.35 -9.10
N GLN A 207 -7.87 -1.22 -8.37
CA GLN A 207 -7.71 -1.30 -6.92
C GLN A 207 -6.32 -1.79 -6.50
N ALA A 208 -5.73 -2.71 -7.27
CA ALA A 208 -4.41 -3.25 -6.98
C ALA A 208 -3.32 -2.17 -7.04
N GLY A 209 -3.42 -1.22 -7.98
CA GLY A 209 -2.51 -0.07 -8.03
C GLY A 209 -2.62 0.81 -6.78
N GLY A 210 -3.84 1.06 -6.28
CA GLY A 210 -4.05 1.78 -5.03
C GLY A 210 -3.44 1.08 -3.81
N GLN A 211 -3.49 -0.25 -3.77
CA GLN A 211 -2.93 -1.03 -2.67
C GLN A 211 -1.39 -0.95 -2.62
N ILE A 212 -0.72 -1.00 -3.78
CA ILE A 212 0.74 -0.84 -3.85
C ILE A 212 1.14 0.58 -3.49
N CYS A 213 0.40 1.58 -3.97
CA CYS A 213 0.65 2.97 -3.57
C CYS A 213 0.56 3.12 -2.04
N ALA A 214 -0.46 2.52 -1.42
CA ALA A 214 -0.61 2.53 0.03
C ALA A 214 0.56 1.85 0.76
N SER A 215 1.03 0.69 0.28
CA SER A 215 2.18 0.00 0.92
C SER A 215 3.46 0.83 0.82
N ARG A 216 3.68 1.54 -0.31
CA ARG A 216 4.83 2.43 -0.51
C ARG A 216 4.76 3.69 0.33
N ILE A 217 3.58 4.31 0.47
CA ILE A 217 3.39 5.50 1.32
C ILE A 217 3.64 5.18 2.80
N LEU A 218 3.26 3.98 3.24
CA LEU A 218 3.50 3.49 4.61
C LEU A 218 4.97 3.18 4.89
N ALA A 219 5.84 3.18 3.87
CA ALA A 219 7.28 2.88 3.97
C ALA A 219 7.57 1.52 4.63
N ILE A 220 6.65 0.55 4.52
CA ILE A 220 6.89 -0.84 4.89
C ILE A 220 7.29 -1.58 3.61
N ASP A 221 8.51 -1.32 3.15
CA ASP A 221 9.03 -1.88 1.89
C ASP A 221 9.15 -3.41 1.91
N GLU A 222 9.05 -4.01 3.09
CA GLU A 222 9.13 -5.45 3.30
C GLU A 222 7.88 -6.22 2.87
N ILE A 223 6.74 -5.55 2.68
CA ILE A 223 5.48 -6.17 2.24
C ILE A 223 5.00 -5.47 0.96
N PRO A 224 5.64 -5.74 -0.20
CA PRO A 224 5.05 -5.41 -1.48
C PRO A 224 3.83 -6.34 -1.66
N THR A 225 2.66 -5.87 -1.22
CA THR A 225 1.40 -6.63 -1.16
C THR A 225 0.96 -7.32 -2.48
N VAL A 226 1.66 -7.05 -3.59
CA VAL A 226 1.40 -7.56 -4.94
C VAL A 226 2.63 -8.26 -5.59
N VAL A 227 3.87 -7.97 -5.16
CA VAL A 227 5.08 -8.51 -5.80
C VAL A 227 5.73 -9.55 -4.90
N LEU A 228 5.46 -10.82 -5.16
CA LEU A 228 5.91 -11.92 -4.30
C LEU A 228 7.41 -12.24 -4.46
N THR A 229 7.94 -12.13 -5.67
CA THR A 229 9.30 -12.60 -5.99
C THR A 229 10.37 -11.89 -5.19
N THR A 230 10.33 -10.55 -5.13
CA THR A 230 11.31 -9.76 -4.38
C THR A 230 11.22 -10.06 -2.88
N LEU A 231 10.00 -10.22 -2.36
CA LEU A 231 9.78 -10.59 -0.96
C LEU A 231 10.41 -11.95 -0.63
N LEU A 232 10.25 -12.96 -1.50
CA LEU A 232 10.81 -14.29 -1.30
C LEU A 232 12.34 -14.27 -1.37
N CYS A 233 12.92 -13.57 -2.36
CA CYS A 233 14.37 -13.40 -2.45
C CYS A 233 14.92 -12.69 -1.21
N ASP A 234 14.29 -11.60 -0.80
CA ASP A 234 14.67 -10.83 0.39
C ASP A 234 14.57 -11.67 1.67
N LEU A 235 13.59 -12.57 1.75
CA LEU A 235 13.44 -13.51 2.86
C LEU A 235 14.58 -14.53 2.88
N LEU A 236 14.94 -15.11 1.73
CA LEU A 236 15.97 -16.15 1.62
C LEU A 236 17.38 -15.62 1.83
N VAL A 237 17.64 -14.37 1.45
CA VAL A 237 18.94 -13.70 1.62
C VAL A 237 19.10 -13.14 3.05
N ASP A 238 18.05 -13.11 3.87
CA ASP A 238 18.11 -12.57 5.24
C ASP A 238 19.10 -13.37 6.11
N PRO A 239 20.21 -12.76 6.57
CA PRO A 239 21.23 -13.46 7.37
C PRO A 239 20.69 -13.93 8.73
N LYS A 240 19.57 -13.38 9.20
CA LYS A 240 18.88 -13.75 10.44
C LYS A 240 17.65 -14.62 10.17
N LEU A 241 17.56 -15.28 9.00
CA LEU A 241 16.47 -16.18 8.64
C LEU A 241 16.32 -17.37 9.61
N PHE A 242 17.42 -17.88 10.16
CA PHE A 242 17.41 -19.01 11.11
C PHE A 242 17.63 -18.60 12.57
N SER A 243 17.71 -17.30 12.87
CA SER A 243 17.84 -16.82 14.25
C SER A 243 16.70 -17.36 15.12
N ARG A 244 17.02 -17.92 16.28
CA ARG A 244 16.06 -18.54 17.20
C ARG A 244 15.21 -17.46 17.88
N GLY A 245 13.89 -17.63 17.84
CA GLY A 245 12.93 -16.79 18.55
C GLY A 245 12.14 -15.85 17.63
N TRP A 246 10.81 -15.90 17.73
CA TRP A 246 9.87 -15.09 16.94
C TRP A 246 10.07 -13.58 17.15
N ARG A 247 10.59 -13.14 18.29
CA ARG A 247 10.86 -11.72 18.57
C ARG A 247 12.19 -11.21 18.00
N SER A 248 13.06 -12.10 17.50
CA SER A 248 14.42 -11.74 17.07
C SER A 248 14.45 -10.97 15.75
N ASN A 249 13.51 -11.24 14.84
CA ASN A 249 13.47 -10.60 13.53
C ASN A 249 12.01 -10.34 13.07
N PRO A 250 11.41 -9.21 13.49
CA PRO A 250 10.08 -8.81 13.04
C PRO A 250 9.97 -8.68 11.52
N ARG A 251 11.07 -8.30 10.84
CA ARG A 251 11.08 -8.16 9.37
C ARG A 251 10.85 -9.49 8.66
N ARG A 252 11.55 -10.54 9.11
CA ARG A 252 11.35 -11.90 8.62
C ARG A 252 9.91 -12.34 8.83
N ASN A 253 9.34 -12.14 10.03
CA ASN A 253 7.97 -12.58 10.31
C ASN A 253 6.94 -11.88 9.42
N ARG A 254 7.14 -10.59 9.13
CA ARG A 254 6.30 -9.82 8.20
C ARG A 254 6.35 -10.39 6.79
N ARG A 255 7.54 -10.70 6.28
CA ARG A 255 7.73 -11.32 4.96
C ARG A 255 7.10 -12.71 4.88
N VAL A 256 7.38 -13.58 5.85
CA VAL A 256 6.77 -14.92 5.94
C VAL A 256 5.25 -14.81 6.03
N GLY A 257 4.74 -13.92 6.88
CA GLY A 257 3.31 -13.69 7.05
C GLY A 257 2.64 -13.22 5.75
N ALA A 258 3.23 -12.27 5.03
CA ALA A 258 2.72 -11.80 3.75
C ALA A 258 2.75 -12.87 2.65
N PHE A 259 3.82 -13.68 2.58
CA PHE A 259 3.89 -14.82 1.66
C PHE A 259 2.77 -15.84 1.94
N LEU A 260 2.64 -16.26 3.19
CA LEU A 260 1.61 -17.23 3.60
C LEU A 260 0.20 -16.66 3.44
N ALA A 261 0.00 -15.37 3.70
CA ALA A 261 -1.26 -14.69 3.49
C ALA A 261 -1.66 -14.69 2.01
N LEU A 262 -0.74 -14.32 1.11
CA LEU A 262 -1.01 -14.36 -0.33
C LEU A 262 -1.30 -15.78 -0.82
N PHE A 263 -0.48 -16.76 -0.41
CA PHE A 263 -0.69 -18.17 -0.76
C PHE A 263 -2.04 -18.70 -0.26
N SER A 264 -2.39 -18.44 1.00
CA SER A 264 -3.68 -18.86 1.57
C SER A 264 -4.86 -18.13 0.94
N GLY A 265 -4.70 -16.87 0.52
CA GLY A 265 -5.68 -16.13 -0.26
C GLY A 265 -5.97 -16.79 -1.61
N ALA A 266 -4.92 -17.11 -2.37
CA ALA A 266 -5.06 -17.81 -3.65
C ALA A 266 -5.66 -19.22 -3.49
N MET A 267 -5.24 -19.95 -2.45
CA MET A 267 -5.82 -21.26 -2.10
C MET A 267 -7.31 -21.13 -1.76
N THR A 268 -7.70 -20.08 -1.02
CA THR A 268 -9.09 -19.79 -0.69
C THR A 268 -9.90 -19.49 -1.96
N ALA A 269 -9.37 -18.69 -2.89
CA ALA A 269 -10.07 -18.41 -4.17
C ALA A 269 -10.33 -19.69 -4.96
N GLY A 270 -9.32 -20.56 -5.09
CA GLY A 270 -9.44 -21.84 -5.77
C GLY A 270 -10.40 -22.81 -5.07
N GLY A 271 -10.35 -22.88 -3.75
CA GLY A 271 -11.27 -23.69 -2.95
C GLY A 271 -12.72 -23.20 -3.07
N LEU A 272 -12.93 -21.89 -2.92
CA LEU A 272 -14.25 -21.27 -2.95
C LEU A 272 -14.91 -21.39 -4.32
N THR A 273 -14.12 -21.34 -5.41
CA THR A 273 -14.62 -21.60 -6.76
C THR A 273 -15.07 -23.05 -6.99
N LYS A 274 -14.55 -24.02 -6.21
CA LYS A 274 -15.00 -25.42 -6.29
C LYS A 274 -16.26 -25.70 -5.46
N VAL A 275 -16.41 -25.03 -4.32
CA VAL A 275 -17.52 -25.29 -3.38
C VAL A 275 -18.71 -24.35 -3.55
N THR A 276 -18.51 -23.17 -4.12
CA THR A 276 -19.52 -22.10 -4.23
C THR A 276 -19.40 -21.36 -5.57
N GLU A 277 -20.25 -20.34 -5.79
CA GLU A 277 -20.14 -19.46 -6.95
C GLU A 277 -18.90 -18.55 -6.87
N MET A 278 -18.30 -18.27 -8.02
CA MET A 278 -17.14 -17.38 -8.18
C MET A 278 -17.32 -16.00 -7.51
N ALA A 279 -18.54 -15.48 -7.48
CA ALA A 279 -18.88 -14.22 -6.83
C ALA A 279 -18.56 -14.21 -5.32
N ALA A 280 -18.59 -15.36 -4.65
CA ALA A 280 -18.31 -15.47 -3.21
C ALA A 280 -16.88 -15.00 -2.87
N SER A 281 -15.90 -15.28 -3.75
CA SER A 281 -14.52 -14.82 -3.57
C SER A 281 -14.41 -13.29 -3.65
N LEU A 282 -15.16 -12.65 -4.56
CA LEU A 282 -15.18 -11.18 -4.67
C LEU A 282 -15.90 -10.54 -3.49
N TRP A 283 -17.00 -11.12 -3.02
CA TRP A 283 -17.69 -10.65 -1.82
C TRP A 283 -16.81 -10.76 -0.57
N LEU A 284 -16.07 -11.87 -0.43
CA LEU A 284 -15.10 -12.03 0.63
C LEU A 284 -13.98 -10.98 0.53
N ALA A 285 -13.39 -10.80 -0.65
CA ALA A 285 -12.38 -9.77 -0.90
C ALA A 285 -12.87 -8.36 -0.55
N MET A 286 -14.11 -8.04 -0.97
CA MET A 286 -14.77 -6.76 -0.69
C MET A 286 -14.98 -6.58 0.82
N GLY A 287 -15.51 -7.59 1.50
CA GLY A 287 -15.76 -7.55 2.95
C GLY A 287 -14.46 -7.31 3.74
N LEU A 288 -13.38 -8.02 3.40
CA LEU A 288 -12.07 -7.81 4.02
C LEU A 288 -11.55 -6.39 3.78
N LYS A 289 -11.65 -5.89 2.54
CA LYS A 289 -11.24 -4.52 2.20
C LYS A 289 -12.08 -3.46 2.91
N PHE A 290 -13.38 -3.67 3.02
CA PHE A 290 -14.28 -2.81 3.78
C PHE A 290 -13.89 -2.76 5.26
N ILE A 291 -13.59 -3.90 5.88
CA ILE A 291 -13.09 -3.97 7.26
C ILE A 291 -11.79 -3.17 7.40
N ILE A 292 -10.89 -3.24 6.43
CA ILE A 292 -9.67 -2.40 6.42
C ILE A 292 -10.02 -0.91 6.33
N THR A 293 -10.94 -0.52 5.44
CA THR A 293 -11.40 0.87 5.32
C THR A 293 -11.99 1.38 6.64
N VAL A 294 -12.81 0.58 7.31
CA VAL A 294 -13.39 0.89 8.63
C VAL A 294 -12.31 0.93 9.71
N GLY A 295 -11.34 0.02 9.66
CA GLY A 295 -10.18 0.01 10.55
C GLY A 295 -9.40 1.32 10.48
N TRP A 296 -9.22 1.87 9.26
CA TRP A 296 -8.63 3.18 9.07
C TRP A 296 -9.46 4.33 9.66
N MET A 297 -10.79 4.21 9.76
CA MET A 297 -11.67 5.20 10.42
C MET A 297 -11.56 5.21 11.95
N VAL A 298 -11.08 4.11 12.56
CA VAL A 298 -10.91 3.97 14.02
C VAL A 298 -9.45 4.02 14.48
N TRP A 299 -8.49 3.81 13.56
CA TRP A 299 -7.05 3.87 13.81
C TRP A 299 -6.56 5.09 14.61
N ARG A 300 -5.53 4.90 15.44
CA ARG A 300 -4.96 5.97 16.29
C ARG A 300 -4.23 7.00 15.44
N SER A 301 -4.37 8.27 15.81
CA SER A 301 -3.57 9.36 15.26
C SER A 301 -2.16 9.33 15.83
N ASP A 302 -1.16 9.62 15.00
CA ASP A 302 0.22 9.78 15.43
C ASP A 302 0.31 10.88 16.51
N GLN A 303 0.64 10.49 17.76
CA GLN A 303 0.77 11.41 18.90
C GLN A 303 2.17 12.02 19.00
N THR A 304 3.12 11.63 18.13
CA THR A 304 4.54 11.98 18.28
C THR A 304 4.77 13.50 18.19
N LYS A 305 3.89 14.26 17.54
CA LYS A 305 4.01 15.73 17.44
C LYS A 305 3.54 16.53 18.66
N LYS A 306 2.96 15.90 19.69
CA LYS A 306 2.54 16.63 20.90
C LYS A 306 3.64 16.78 21.95
N GLN A 307 4.69 15.95 21.92
CA GLN A 307 5.75 16.02 22.93
C GLN A 307 6.82 17.07 22.63
N ASP A 308 7.03 17.47 21.38
CA ASP A 308 8.07 18.44 21.00
C ASP A 308 7.67 19.91 21.21
N VAL A 309 6.44 20.19 21.67
CA VAL A 309 5.94 21.55 21.93
C VAL A 309 5.84 21.84 23.44
N GLU A 310 5.97 20.81 24.29
CA GLU A 310 5.88 20.93 25.75
C GLU A 310 7.21 20.55 26.47
N GLY A 311 8.32 20.45 25.73
CA GLY A 311 9.66 20.13 26.26
C GLY A 311 10.58 21.34 26.36
#